data_AF-A0A937WXS6-F1
#
_entry.id   AF-A0A937WXS6-F1
#
_cell.length_a   1.000
_cell.length_b   1.000
_cell.length_c   1.000
_cell.angle_alpha   90.00
_cell.angle_beta   90.00
_cell.angle_gamma   90.00
#
_symmetry.space_group_name_H-M   'P 1'
#
loop_
_entity.id
_entity.type
_entity.pdbx_description
1 polymer ?
#
loop_
_entity_poly.entity_id
_entity_poly.type
_entity_poly.pdbx_seq_one_letter_code
_entity_poly.pdbx_strand_id
1 'polypeptide(L)'
;MDSFFSRKILWSALLASIFCAFDRQAAAQTQDETLHPQHLIDLPTAHVLPKGSGSMEMRISANDGLLGGIYAGIAERLILGISFGGTNLIGTGKTTWNPRPEVAIKYLMVRENDRAPNVAIGFESQGYGPYDDNLNRYQVK
;
A
#
# COMPACT_ATOMS: atom_id res chain seq x y z
N MET A 1 3.74 30.13 41.83
CA MET A 1 4.32 28.96 41.18
C MET A 1 3.52 27.72 41.61
N ASP A 2 2.81 26.95 40.79
CA ASP A 2 2.55 26.95 39.34
C ASP A 2 1.22 26.21 39.05
N SER A 3 0.09 26.93 38.94
CA SER A 3 -1.20 26.35 38.51
C SER A 3 -1.22 26.01 37.01
N PHE A 4 -0.28 26.55 36.24
CA PHE A 4 -0.06 26.24 34.83
C PHE A 4 0.52 24.84 34.60
N PHE A 5 1.30 24.31 35.55
CA PHE A 5 1.98 23.02 35.41
C PHE A 5 1.00 21.84 35.60
N SER A 6 0.06 21.97 36.55
CA SER A 6 -0.96 20.96 36.85
C SER A 6 -1.94 20.74 35.69
N ARG A 7 -2.34 21.81 34.97
CA ARG A 7 -3.23 21.68 33.80
C ARG A 7 -2.54 20.94 32.64
N LYS A 8 -1.26 21.17 32.37
CA LYS A 8 -0.54 20.45 31.30
C LYS A 8 -0.44 18.94 31.58
N ILE A 9 -0.22 18.56 32.84
CA ILE A 9 -0.15 17.16 33.27
C ILE A 9 -1.52 16.46 33.19
N LEU A 10 -2.59 17.17 33.56
CA LEU A 10 -3.96 16.65 33.45
C LEU A 10 -4.37 16.44 31.99
N TRP A 11 -4.01 17.35 31.07
CA TRP A 11 -4.30 17.22 29.64
C TRP A 11 -3.43 16.14 28.97
N SER A 12 -2.18 15.96 29.37
CA SER A 12 -1.34 14.85 28.88
C SER A 12 -1.81 13.49 29.39
N ALA A 13 -2.32 13.41 30.62
CA ALA A 13 -2.89 12.18 31.17
C ALA A 13 -4.22 11.80 30.50
N LEU A 14 -5.03 12.80 30.12
CA LEU A 14 -6.27 12.60 29.34
C LEU A 14 -5.98 12.15 27.90
N LEU A 15 -4.96 12.71 27.25
CA LEU A 15 -4.52 12.26 25.92
C LEU A 15 -3.93 10.85 25.97
N ALA A 16 -3.14 10.54 27.01
CA ALA A 16 -2.57 9.21 27.19
C ALA A 16 -3.64 8.13 27.50
N SER A 17 -4.71 8.48 28.23
CA SER A 17 -5.80 7.54 28.51
C SER A 17 -6.70 7.29 27.29
N ILE A 18 -6.91 8.30 26.44
CA ILE A 18 -7.56 8.14 25.13
C ILE A 18 -6.72 7.25 24.21
N PHE A 19 -5.39 7.39 24.24
CA PHE A 19 -4.48 6.54 23.48
C PHE A 19 -4.47 5.08 23.99
N CYS A 20 -4.46 4.86 25.31
CA CYS A 20 -4.55 3.53 25.92
C CYS A 20 -5.90 2.84 25.73
N ALA A 21 -7.00 3.59 25.60
CA ALA A 21 -8.32 3.01 25.32
C ALA A 21 -8.44 2.52 23.87
N PHE A 22 -7.67 3.09 22.94
CA PHE A 22 -7.59 2.63 21.55
C PHE A 22 -6.86 1.27 21.42
N ASP A 23 -5.86 1.02 22.27
CA ASP A 23 -5.02 -0.18 22.21
C ASP A 23 -5.71 -1.45 22.77
N ARG A 24 -6.79 -1.30 23.54
CA ARG A 24 -7.45 -2.45 24.21
C ARG A 24 -8.37 -3.29 23.34
N GLN A 25 -8.60 -2.91 22.08
CA GLN A 25 -9.49 -3.64 21.18
C GLN A 25 -8.70 -4.41 20.10
N ALA A 26 -7.72 -5.18 20.53
CA ALA A 26 -7.14 -6.27 19.75
C ALA A 26 -7.71 -7.62 20.23
N ALA A 27 -9.03 -7.74 20.28
CA ALA A 27 -9.63 -9.06 20.26
C ALA A 27 -9.37 -9.62 18.85
N ALA A 28 -8.64 -10.73 18.77
CA ALA A 28 -8.39 -11.44 17.53
C ALA A 28 -9.72 -11.75 16.84
N GLN A 29 -10.11 -10.91 15.88
CA GLN A 29 -11.11 -11.28 14.90
C GLN A 29 -10.40 -12.26 13.97
N THR A 30 -10.76 -13.53 14.07
CA THR A 30 -10.58 -14.51 13.01
C THR A 30 -11.30 -13.95 11.79
N GLN A 31 -10.58 -13.15 10.99
CA GLN A 31 -11.05 -12.69 9.71
C GLN A 31 -11.15 -13.94 8.85
N ASP A 32 -12.36 -14.25 8.40
CA ASP A 32 -12.59 -15.12 7.25
C ASP A 32 -11.59 -14.66 6.18
N GLU A 33 -10.63 -15.51 5.82
CA GLU A 33 -9.43 -15.16 5.03
C GLU A 33 -9.82 -14.95 3.55
N THR A 34 -10.78 -14.07 3.36
CA THR A 34 -11.22 -13.58 2.08
C THR A 34 -10.14 -12.61 1.62
N LEU A 35 -9.33 -13.06 0.66
CA LEU A 35 -8.36 -12.20 0.00
C LEU A 35 -9.12 -11.12 -0.77
N HIS A 36 -9.04 -9.88 -0.30
CA HIS A 36 -9.58 -8.76 -1.06
C HIS A 36 -8.50 -8.20 -2.00
N PRO A 37 -8.91 -7.66 -3.16
CA PRO A 37 -7.97 -7.11 -4.13
C PRO A 37 -7.25 -5.87 -3.57
N GLN A 38 -5.93 -5.79 -3.77
CA GLN A 38 -5.11 -4.64 -3.37
C GLN A 38 -5.36 -3.39 -4.24
N HIS A 39 -5.83 -3.61 -5.46
CA HIS A 39 -6.22 -2.61 -6.42
C HIS A 39 -7.60 -2.97 -6.96
N LEU A 40 -8.54 -2.03 -6.91
CA LEU A 40 -9.82 -2.17 -7.57
C LEU A 40 -9.74 -1.45 -8.90
N ILE A 41 -9.48 -2.21 -9.96
CA ILE A 41 -9.14 -1.71 -11.31
C ILE A 41 -7.82 -0.91 -11.25
N ASP A 42 -7.90 0.38 -10.95
CA ASP A 42 -6.75 1.30 -10.81
C ASP A 42 -6.76 2.04 -9.46
N LEU A 43 -7.82 1.87 -8.67
CA LEU A 43 -7.95 2.52 -7.38
C LEU A 43 -7.22 1.70 -6.31
N PRO A 44 -6.26 2.28 -5.57
CA PRO A 44 -5.61 1.59 -4.49
C PRO A 44 -6.63 1.34 -3.37
N THR A 45 -6.73 0.09 -2.91
CA THR A 45 -7.55 -0.25 -1.74
C THR A 45 -6.67 -0.22 -0.48
N ALA A 46 -7.32 -0.03 0.68
CA ALA A 46 -6.65 -0.09 1.98
C ALA A 46 -6.33 -1.52 2.44
N HIS A 47 -6.68 -2.54 1.64
CA HIS A 47 -6.53 -3.92 2.05
C HIS A 47 -5.06 -4.36 2.08
N VAL A 48 -4.74 -5.25 3.01
CA VAL A 48 -3.38 -5.81 3.20
C VAL A 48 -3.38 -7.32 3.10
N LEU A 49 -2.26 -7.88 2.66
CA LEU A 49 -2.06 -9.33 2.60
C LEU A 49 -1.83 -9.91 4.00
N PRO A 50 -2.39 -11.10 4.31
CA PRO A 50 -2.00 -11.87 5.49
C PRO A 50 -0.48 -12.06 5.56
N LYS A 51 0.07 -12.09 6.78
CA LYS A 51 1.50 -12.28 6.98
C LYS A 51 1.95 -13.62 6.39
N GLY A 52 3.00 -13.60 5.57
CA GLY A 52 3.55 -14.78 4.90
C GLY A 52 2.81 -15.17 3.62
N SER A 53 1.76 -14.45 3.23
CA SER A 53 1.11 -14.63 1.93
C SER A 53 1.73 -13.71 0.87
N GLY A 54 1.51 -14.06 -0.39
CA GLY A 54 1.94 -13.27 -1.53
C GLY A 54 0.86 -13.17 -2.60
N SER A 55 0.92 -12.11 -3.39
CA SER A 55 0.09 -11.93 -4.58
C SER A 55 0.97 -11.61 -5.78
N MET A 56 0.50 -12.01 -6.96
CA MET A 56 1.10 -11.67 -8.23
C MET A 56 0.10 -10.90 -9.06
N GLU A 57 0.55 -9.81 -9.67
CA GLU A 57 -0.23 -9.02 -10.62
C GLU A 57 0.44 -9.07 -11.99
N MET A 58 -0.36 -9.18 -13.03
CA MET A 58 0.08 -9.04 -14.40
C MET A 58 -0.91 -8.14 -15.12
N ARG A 59 -0.38 -7.08 -15.73
CA ARG A 59 -1.17 -6.06 -16.41
C ARG A 59 -0.70 -5.91 -17.83
N ILE A 60 -1.65 -6.02 -18.76
CA ILE A 60 -1.45 -5.73 -20.17
C ILE A 60 -1.98 -4.32 -20.44
N SER A 61 -1.16 -3.48 -21.05
CA SER A 61 -1.45 -2.08 -21.36
C SER A 61 -1.37 -1.84 -22.87
N ALA A 62 -1.89 -0.70 -23.32
CA ALA A 62 -1.76 -0.25 -24.71
C ALA A 62 -0.28 -0.19 -25.15
N ASN A 63 -0.03 -0.23 -26.47
CA ASN A 63 1.30 -0.35 -27.08
C ASN A 63 2.06 -1.63 -26.68
N ASP A 64 1.34 -2.75 -26.56
CA ASP A 64 1.90 -4.06 -26.21
C ASP A 64 2.72 -4.02 -24.91
N GLY A 65 2.25 -3.21 -23.95
CA GLY A 65 2.86 -3.05 -22.64
C GLY A 65 2.52 -4.22 -21.74
N LEU A 66 3.53 -4.79 -21.07
CA LEU A 66 3.34 -5.81 -20.06
C LEU A 66 4.06 -5.39 -18.79
N LEU A 67 3.33 -5.41 -17.68
CA LEU A 67 3.81 -5.12 -16.34
C LEU A 67 3.53 -6.33 -15.45
N GLY A 68 4.58 -6.87 -14.83
CA GLY A 68 4.47 -7.88 -13.79
C GLY A 68 4.80 -7.28 -12.43
N GLY A 69 4.05 -7.66 -11.40
CA GLY A 69 4.29 -7.27 -10.01
C GLY A 69 4.14 -8.45 -9.08
N ILE A 70 4.98 -8.51 -8.06
CA ILE A 70 4.81 -9.43 -6.94
C ILE A 70 4.78 -8.63 -5.63
N TYR A 71 3.90 -9.03 -4.73
CA TYR A 71 3.67 -8.36 -3.46
C TYR A 71 3.63 -9.42 -2.35
N ALA A 72 4.21 -9.11 -1.20
CA ALA A 72 4.31 -10.00 -0.05
C ALA A 72 3.84 -9.29 1.22
N GLY A 73 2.98 -9.97 1.99
CA GLY A 73 2.59 -9.55 3.33
C GLY A 73 3.72 -9.87 4.32
N ILE A 74 4.61 -8.91 4.56
CA ILE A 74 5.77 -9.11 5.45
C ILE A 74 5.33 -9.11 6.92
N ALA A 75 4.31 -8.33 7.25
CA ALA A 75 3.67 -8.30 8.57
C ALA A 75 2.15 -8.18 8.43
N GLU A 76 1.41 -8.34 9.53
CA GLU A 76 -0.07 -8.31 9.56
C GLU A 76 -0.70 -7.00 9.01
N ARG A 77 0.11 -5.95 8.84
CA ARG A 77 -0.30 -4.62 8.38
C ARG A 77 0.64 -4.03 7.34
N LEU A 78 1.63 -4.79 6.85
CA LEU A 78 2.68 -4.27 5.97
C LEU A 78 2.83 -5.15 4.73
N ILE A 79 2.65 -4.54 3.56
CA ILE A 79 2.98 -5.14 2.26
C ILE A 79 4.25 -4.49 1.73
N LEU A 80 5.12 -5.32 1.15
CA LEU A 80 6.17 -4.88 0.23
C LEU A 80 5.92 -5.49 -1.15
N GLY A 81 6.22 -4.74 -2.21
CA GLY A 81 6.09 -5.20 -3.57
C GLY A 81 7.22 -4.73 -4.45
N ILE A 82 7.45 -5.49 -5.52
CA ILE A 82 8.34 -5.13 -6.61
C ILE A 82 7.62 -5.35 -7.94
N SER A 83 7.84 -4.46 -8.89
CA SER A 83 7.25 -4.54 -10.22
C SER A 83 8.28 -4.26 -11.31
N PHE A 84 8.12 -4.92 -12.45
CA PHE A 84 8.95 -4.71 -13.62
C PHE A 84 8.17 -5.00 -14.90
N GLY A 85 8.49 -4.27 -15.96
CA GLY A 85 7.77 -4.37 -17.21
C GLY A 85 8.44 -3.64 -18.35
N GLY A 86 7.68 -3.43 -19.41
CA GLY A 86 8.13 -2.73 -20.60
C GLY A 86 7.02 -2.59 -21.64
N THR A 87 7.37 -2.05 -22.79
CA THR A 87 6.48 -1.84 -23.95
C THR A 87 6.95 -2.66 -25.14
N ASN A 88 6.02 -3.01 -26.03
CA ASN A 88 6.30 -3.88 -27.18
C ASN A 88 6.89 -5.24 -26.79
N LEU A 89 6.33 -5.85 -25.74
CA LEU A 89 6.76 -7.15 -25.23
C LEU A 89 6.07 -8.34 -25.93
N ILE A 90 4.86 -8.12 -26.42
CA ILE A 90 4.05 -9.15 -27.11
C ILE A 90 4.00 -8.88 -28.64
N GLY A 91 4.29 -7.65 -29.06
CA GLY A 91 4.23 -7.20 -30.45
C GLY A 91 5.47 -7.55 -31.29
N THR A 92 5.44 -7.14 -32.56
CA THR A 92 6.52 -7.40 -33.54
C THR A 92 7.54 -6.28 -33.65
N GLY A 93 7.36 -5.18 -32.90
CA GLY A 93 8.28 -4.04 -32.93
C GLY A 93 9.44 -4.18 -31.94
N LYS A 94 10.21 -3.10 -31.76
CA LYS A 94 11.35 -3.09 -30.84
C LYS A 94 10.87 -3.05 -29.40
N THR A 95 11.15 -4.10 -28.64
CA THR A 95 10.91 -4.15 -27.20
C THR A 95 11.71 -3.08 -26.46
N THR A 96 11.02 -2.33 -25.60
CA THR A 96 11.62 -1.31 -24.74
C THR A 96 11.29 -1.63 -23.29
N TRP A 97 12.29 -2.06 -22.53
CA TRP A 97 12.16 -2.38 -21.11
C TRP A 97 12.14 -1.11 -20.26
N ASN A 98 11.45 -1.18 -19.11
CA ASN A 98 11.57 -0.13 -18.10
C ASN A 98 13.03 -0.08 -17.58
N PRO A 99 13.54 1.11 -17.20
CA PRO A 99 14.95 1.27 -16.86
C PRO A 99 15.35 0.57 -15.54
N ARG A 100 14.38 0.32 -14.65
CA ARG A 100 14.61 -0.28 -13.34
C ARG A 100 13.36 -1.01 -12.84
N PRO A 101 13.52 -2.01 -11.96
CA PRO A 101 12.45 -2.47 -11.11
C PRO A 101 11.95 -1.35 -10.21
N GLU A 102 10.64 -1.28 -10.04
CA GLU A 102 9.97 -0.34 -9.17
C GLU A 102 9.52 -1.05 -7.89
N VAL A 103 9.27 -0.28 -6.83
CA VAL A 103 8.96 -0.78 -5.50
C VAL A 103 7.63 -0.24 -5.01
N ALA A 104 6.96 -1.04 -4.19
CA ALA A 104 5.74 -0.67 -3.50
C ALA A 104 5.87 -0.98 -2.01
N ILE A 105 5.34 -0.08 -1.17
CA ILE A 105 5.19 -0.29 0.27
C ILE A 105 3.81 0.21 0.68
N LYS A 106 3.09 -0.59 1.46
CA LYS A 106 1.76 -0.20 1.98
C LYS A 106 1.63 -0.61 3.43
N TYR A 107 1.18 0.32 4.26
CA TYR A 107 0.95 0.13 5.69
C TYR A 107 -0.49 0.46 6.09
N LEU A 108 -1.17 -0.48 6.74
CA LEU A 108 -2.51 -0.29 7.28
C LEU A 108 -2.45 0.41 8.65
N MET A 109 -2.85 1.69 8.68
CA MET A 109 -2.87 2.48 9.91
C MET A 109 -4.06 2.09 10.81
N VAL A 110 -5.26 2.06 10.24
CA VAL A 110 -6.51 1.79 10.96
C VAL A 110 -7.18 0.59 10.31
N ARG A 111 -7.46 -0.43 11.13
CA ARG A 111 -8.25 -1.58 10.72
C ARG A 111 -9.73 -1.28 10.92
N GLU A 112 -10.51 -1.67 9.94
CA GLU A 112 -11.97 -1.57 9.98
C GLU A 112 -12.54 -2.28 11.22
N ASN A 113 -13.52 -1.62 11.81
CA ASN A 113 -14.37 -2.12 12.88
C ASN A 113 -15.71 -1.38 12.82
N ASP A 114 -16.61 -1.67 13.74
CA ASP A 114 -17.96 -1.06 13.78
C ASP A 114 -17.98 0.48 13.83
N ARG A 115 -16.85 1.12 14.16
CA ARG A 115 -16.74 2.58 14.37
C ARG A 115 -15.74 3.28 13.44
N ALA A 116 -14.86 2.55 12.77
CA ALA A 116 -13.79 3.14 11.95
C ALA A 116 -13.62 2.36 10.64
N PRO A 117 -13.38 3.04 9.50
CA PRO A 117 -13.09 2.38 8.24
C PRO A 117 -11.63 1.90 8.17
N ASN A 118 -11.32 1.09 7.16
CA ASN A 118 -9.93 0.78 6.82
C ASN A 118 -9.22 2.03 6.27
N VAL A 119 -8.07 2.38 6.86
CA VAL A 119 -7.22 3.48 6.40
C VAL A 119 -5.79 2.98 6.28
N ALA A 120 -5.25 3.05 5.06
CA ALA A 120 -3.87 2.69 4.77
C ALA A 120 -3.14 3.86 4.10
N ILE A 121 -1.82 3.88 4.27
CA ILE A 121 -0.92 4.72 3.51
C ILE A 121 0.03 3.83 2.73
N GLY A 122 0.40 4.25 1.55
CA GLY A 122 1.38 3.53 0.76
C GLY A 122 2.11 4.45 -0.19
N PHE A 123 3.17 3.90 -0.75
CA PHE A 123 3.95 4.49 -1.81
C PHE A 123 4.21 3.41 -2.85
N GLU A 124 3.98 3.76 -4.11
CA GLU A 124 4.28 2.91 -5.26
C GLU A 124 5.07 3.75 -6.26
N SER A 125 6.27 3.31 -6.61
CA SER A 125 7.11 4.04 -7.56
C SER A 125 6.71 3.75 -9.01
N GLN A 126 6.08 2.61 -9.26
CA GLN A 126 5.56 2.20 -10.57
C GLN A 126 4.47 3.15 -11.09
N GLY A 127 4.49 3.40 -12.40
CA GLY A 127 3.40 4.02 -13.14
C GLY A 127 3.03 3.19 -14.37
N TYR A 128 2.18 3.74 -15.24
CA TYR A 128 1.66 3.05 -16.42
C TYR A 128 2.13 3.72 -17.72
N GLY A 129 2.21 2.90 -18.78
CA GLY A 129 2.63 3.31 -20.12
C GLY A 129 4.15 3.40 -20.29
N PRO A 130 4.62 3.95 -21.42
CA PRO A 130 6.04 4.14 -21.70
C PRO A 130 6.72 5.03 -20.65
N TYR A 131 7.98 4.71 -20.33
CA TYR A 131 8.84 5.55 -19.51
C TYR A 131 9.53 6.61 -20.39
N ASP A 132 9.52 7.87 -19.95
CA ASP A 132 10.24 8.97 -20.58
C ASP A 132 11.56 9.21 -19.84
N ASP A 133 12.68 8.93 -20.50
CA ASP A 133 14.03 9.08 -19.96
C ASP A 133 14.41 10.54 -19.68
N ASN A 134 13.87 11.49 -20.44
CA ASN A 134 14.18 12.91 -20.25
C ASN A 134 13.46 13.46 -19.02
N LEU A 135 12.20 13.08 -18.84
CA LEU A 135 11.36 13.52 -17.71
C LEU A 135 11.47 12.61 -16.48
N ASN A 136 12.18 11.49 -16.60
CA ASN A 136 12.35 10.47 -15.55
C ASN A 136 11.02 10.00 -14.95
N ARG A 137 10.01 9.77 -15.80
CA ARG A 137 8.67 9.39 -15.34
C ARG A 137 7.91 8.53 -16.34
N TYR A 138 6.96 7.76 -15.81
CA TYR A 138 5.95 7.09 -16.63
C TYR A 138 4.93 8.09 -17.18
N GLN A 139 4.29 7.73 -18.29
CA GLN A 139 3.27 8.56 -18.92
C GLN A 139 2.10 8.87 -17.97
N VAL A 140 1.65 7.88 -17.22
CA VAL A 140 0.54 7.99 -16.26
C VAL A 140 0.98 7.52 -14.88
N LYS A 141 0.69 8.32 -13.86
CA LYS A 141 0.88 7.99 -12.45
C LYS A 141 -0.17 8.68 -11.61
#